data_AF-A0AAV2TEF7-F1
#
_entry.id   AF-A0AAV2TEF7-F1
#
_cell.length_a   1.000
_cell.length_b   1.000
_cell.length_c   1.000
_cell.angle_alpha   90.00
_cell.angle_beta   90.00
_cell.angle_gamma   90.00
#
_symmetry.space_group_name_H-M   'P 1'
#
loop_
_entity.id
_entity.type
_entity.pdbx_description
1 polymer ?
#
loop_
_entity_poly.entity_id
_entity_poly.type
_entity_poly.pdbx_seq_one_letter_code
_entity_poly.pdbx_strand_id
1 'polypeptide(L)'
;MGARYFRNPYTDVVDAQQPPVVGPESALERSVNCLRICFEHVVPSALTFDGCLYTGYIGIAWASLMLLRKQLPQTTRDFLMERSTLFVTQALMHSSGPKKQSKPPNEDELSLLLGNAGIWMTAAMLFHETKNLGKRDQYIQAYASLAPQFKPETLYSQGSDEFFVGKAGFLAGIAQLRAYTGETVLSDAHIYTICDSIIQSGQNYAKNQGSPCPLMYAYYGTEYLGAGHGLAGILFALMLFPGYLKQRPQSEELVRRSLAYMIQVTPANTGNLPSATDEVSGRYRRSDSQLLVHWCHGATGAVLAYARAYVLWKDPLYLNECRRCADTVWERGLLKKGPGICHGVAGSGYVFLLLYRLTGEVIYLHRASAFADFMNSEEFKLARRPDSPYSLYEGLAGTACFYADLFSPLTAAFPLMDPLWDQPATLPVV
;
A
#
# COMPACT_ATOMS: atom_id res chain seq x y z
N MET A 1 12.99 26.26 4.16
CA MET A 1 12.44 25.06 4.84
C MET A 1 13.57 24.04 4.99
N GLY A 2 13.71 23.40 6.16
CA GLY A 2 14.71 22.35 6.36
C GLY A 2 14.41 21.08 5.54
N ALA A 3 15.39 20.18 5.47
CA ALA A 3 15.24 18.89 4.79
C ALA A 3 14.08 18.08 5.39
N ARG A 4 13.33 17.36 4.52
CA ARG A 4 12.13 16.56 4.88
C ARG A 4 12.43 15.24 5.59
N TYR A 5 13.71 14.87 5.69
CA TYR A 5 14.19 13.65 6.31
C TYR A 5 15.27 13.97 7.36
N PHE A 6 15.49 13.04 8.27
CA PHE A 6 16.63 13.00 9.18
C PHE A 6 17.84 12.41 8.47
N ARG A 7 19.05 12.85 8.83
CA ARG A 7 20.26 12.22 8.32
C ARG A 7 20.30 10.78 8.82
N ASN A 8 20.51 9.81 7.93
CA ASN A 8 20.64 8.42 8.31
C ASN A 8 21.91 8.22 9.19
N PRO A 9 21.78 7.82 10.46
CA PRO A 9 22.93 7.61 11.35
C PRO A 9 23.53 6.20 11.22
N TYR A 10 22.85 5.30 10.52
CA TYR A 10 23.25 3.90 10.40
C TYR A 10 24.22 3.70 9.24
N THR A 11 25.08 2.68 9.37
CA THR A 11 25.96 2.21 8.29
C THR A 11 25.43 0.88 7.77
N ASP A 12 25.71 0.60 6.49
CA ASP A 12 25.38 -0.70 5.94
C ASP A 12 26.16 -1.81 6.63
N VAL A 13 25.51 -2.97 6.76
CA VAL A 13 26.14 -4.16 7.29
C VAL A 13 27.24 -4.64 6.35
N VAL A 14 28.39 -5.00 6.91
CA VAL A 14 29.53 -5.57 6.16
C VAL A 14 29.69 -7.08 6.39
N ASP A 15 29.15 -7.60 7.50
CA ASP A 15 29.16 -9.01 7.85
C ASP A 15 27.74 -9.59 7.75
N ALA A 16 27.55 -10.54 6.83
CA ALA A 16 26.27 -11.19 6.62
C ALA A 16 25.76 -12.00 7.83
N GLN A 17 26.62 -12.27 8.82
CA GLN A 17 26.25 -12.97 10.07
C GLN A 17 25.83 -12.01 11.19
N GLN A 18 25.99 -10.69 11.01
CA GLN A 18 25.56 -9.73 12.01
C GLN A 18 24.03 -9.88 12.25
N PRO A 19 23.55 -9.86 13.50
CA PRO A 19 22.11 -9.86 13.74
C PRO A 19 21.48 -8.51 13.39
N PRO A 20 20.20 -8.48 12.96
CA PRO A 20 19.45 -7.23 12.78
C PRO A 20 19.39 -6.41 14.09
N VAL A 21 19.36 -5.07 13.96
CA VAL A 21 19.35 -4.14 15.13
C VAL A 21 18.11 -4.38 15.99
N VAL A 22 16.98 -4.62 15.34
CA VAL A 22 15.74 -5.07 15.96
C VAL A 22 15.53 -6.53 15.59
N GLY A 23 15.72 -7.42 16.56
CA GLY A 23 15.47 -8.85 16.39
C GLY A 23 13.97 -9.19 16.33
N PRO A 24 13.61 -10.42 15.89
CA PRO A 24 12.22 -10.82 15.66
C PRO A 24 11.31 -10.63 16.88
N GLU A 25 11.71 -11.12 18.06
CA GLU A 25 10.89 -11.03 19.27
C GLU A 25 10.60 -9.57 19.68
N SER A 26 11.61 -8.69 19.57
CA SER A 26 11.43 -7.26 19.84
C SER A 26 10.52 -6.61 18.80
N ALA A 27 10.63 -6.99 17.53
CA ALA A 27 9.71 -6.52 16.50
C ALA A 27 8.26 -6.94 16.80
N LEU A 28 8.04 -8.19 17.20
CA LEU A 28 6.71 -8.68 17.55
C LEU A 28 6.12 -7.94 18.76
N GLU A 29 6.91 -7.75 19.81
CA GLU A 29 6.50 -6.99 21.00
C GLU A 29 6.11 -5.55 20.64
N ARG A 30 6.94 -4.86 19.84
CA ARG A 30 6.67 -3.50 19.36
C ARG A 30 5.38 -3.44 18.54
N SER A 31 5.14 -4.42 17.67
CA SER A 31 3.90 -4.53 16.91
C SER A 31 2.67 -4.63 17.80
N VAL A 32 2.69 -5.53 18.78
CA VAL A 32 1.58 -5.72 19.74
C VAL A 32 1.35 -4.44 20.55
N ASN A 33 2.42 -3.79 20.99
CA ASN A 33 2.33 -2.54 21.75
C ASN A 33 1.70 -1.41 20.93
N CYS A 34 2.10 -1.22 19.67
CA CYS A 34 1.47 -0.24 18.78
C CYS A 34 -0.05 -0.46 18.67
N LEU A 35 -0.51 -1.70 18.50
CA LEU A 35 -1.95 -2.00 18.43
C LEU A 35 -2.67 -1.81 19.76
N ARG A 36 -2.06 -2.16 20.89
CA ARG A 36 -2.63 -1.87 22.22
C ARG A 36 -2.88 -0.37 22.39
N ILE A 37 -1.88 0.46 22.09
CA ILE A 37 -1.99 1.92 22.13
C ILE A 37 -3.14 2.40 21.22
N CYS A 38 -3.23 1.88 20.00
CA CYS A 38 -4.32 2.23 19.09
C CYS A 38 -5.69 1.89 19.68
N PHE A 39 -5.85 0.68 20.23
CA PHE A 39 -7.12 0.23 20.81
C PHE A 39 -7.48 0.93 22.12
N GLU A 40 -6.51 1.43 22.88
CA GLU A 40 -6.74 2.21 24.11
C GLU A 40 -7.19 3.64 23.81
N HIS A 41 -6.62 4.26 22.77
CA HIS A 41 -6.85 5.67 22.47
C HIS A 41 -7.96 5.92 21.46
N VAL A 42 -8.39 4.90 20.72
CA VAL A 42 -9.47 5.01 19.73
C VAL A 42 -10.73 4.34 20.25
N VAL A 43 -11.77 5.14 20.46
CA VAL A 43 -13.10 4.66 20.83
C VAL A 43 -13.99 4.69 19.57
N PRO A 44 -14.50 3.53 19.09
CA PRO A 44 -15.37 3.49 17.93
C PRO A 44 -16.75 4.07 18.29
N SER A 45 -17.16 5.11 17.57
CA SER A 45 -18.45 5.78 17.75
C SER A 45 -18.89 6.44 16.45
N ALA A 46 -20.16 6.82 16.32
CA ALA A 46 -20.65 7.55 15.15
C ALA A 46 -19.96 8.92 14.96
N LEU A 47 -19.44 9.52 16.03
CA LEU A 47 -18.73 10.80 16.00
C LEU A 47 -17.27 10.65 15.53
N THR A 48 -16.65 9.51 15.82
CA THR A 48 -15.27 9.17 15.46
C THR A 48 -15.18 8.32 14.20
N PHE A 49 -16.31 8.05 13.55
CA PHE A 49 -16.39 7.32 12.30
C PHE A 49 -16.03 8.23 11.12
N ASP A 50 -14.76 8.22 10.73
CA ASP A 50 -14.29 8.66 9.41
C ASP A 50 -14.31 7.50 8.39
N GLY A 51 -14.68 6.30 8.86
CA GLY A 51 -15.30 5.23 8.07
C GLY A 51 -14.41 4.55 7.05
N CYS A 52 -13.09 4.66 7.18
CA CYS A 52 -12.24 4.19 6.10
C CYS A 52 -10.94 3.52 6.54
N LEU A 53 -10.42 2.66 5.68
CA LEU A 53 -9.23 1.86 5.91
C LEU A 53 -7.97 2.72 6.06
N TYR A 54 -7.95 3.91 5.46
CA TYR A 54 -6.80 4.80 5.45
C TYR A 54 -6.51 5.44 6.82
N THR A 55 -7.41 6.31 7.30
CA THR A 55 -7.27 7.06 8.57
C THR A 55 -8.12 6.48 9.71
N GLY A 56 -9.10 5.65 9.39
CA GLY A 56 -10.12 5.24 10.33
C GLY A 56 -9.82 4.02 11.16
N TYR A 57 -10.69 3.79 12.13
CA TYR A 57 -10.54 2.69 13.08
C TYR A 57 -10.67 1.30 12.41
N ILE A 58 -11.30 1.20 11.23
CA ILE A 58 -11.31 -0.04 10.47
C ILE A 58 -9.90 -0.44 10.00
N GLY A 59 -9.01 0.53 9.74
CA GLY A 59 -7.59 0.29 9.48
C GLY A 59 -6.85 -0.33 10.67
N ILE A 60 -7.24 0.01 11.90
CA ILE A 60 -6.68 -0.62 13.12
C ILE A 60 -7.11 -2.07 13.22
N ALA A 61 -8.39 -2.36 12.94
CA ALA A 61 -8.88 -3.74 12.90
C ALA A 61 -8.18 -4.56 11.80
N TRP A 62 -7.98 -3.98 10.62
CA TRP A 62 -7.23 -4.61 9.53
C TRP A 62 -5.80 -4.95 9.96
N ALA A 63 -5.08 -4.02 10.58
CA ALA A 63 -3.71 -4.26 11.08
C ALA A 63 -3.68 -5.39 12.12
N SER A 64 -4.68 -5.43 13.02
CA SER A 64 -4.86 -6.50 14.01
C SER A 64 -5.05 -7.87 13.35
N LEU A 65 -5.89 -7.97 12.32
CA LEU A 65 -6.13 -9.20 11.57
C LEU A 65 -4.87 -9.71 10.87
N MET A 66 -4.06 -8.80 10.30
CA MET A 66 -2.77 -9.19 9.72
C MET A 66 -1.80 -9.75 10.76
N LEU A 67 -1.76 -9.17 11.97
CA LEU A 67 -0.93 -9.68 13.06
C LEU A 67 -1.43 -11.04 13.59
N LEU A 68 -2.75 -11.26 13.62
CA LEU A 68 -3.36 -12.52 14.06
C LEU A 68 -2.93 -13.74 13.22
N ARG A 69 -2.46 -13.51 11.98
CA ARG A 69 -1.88 -14.56 11.12
C ARG A 69 -0.49 -15.01 11.55
N LYS A 70 0.17 -14.30 12.48
CA LYS A 70 1.47 -14.68 13.02
C LYS A 70 1.30 -15.60 14.25
N GLN A 71 2.37 -16.26 14.65
CA GLN A 71 2.35 -17.07 15.87
C GLN A 71 2.38 -16.16 17.10
N LEU A 72 1.24 -16.08 17.80
CA LEU A 72 1.04 -15.23 18.97
C LEU A 72 0.72 -16.04 20.24
N PRO A 73 1.07 -15.52 21.43
CA PRO A 73 0.52 -15.98 22.70
C PRO A 73 -1.01 -15.89 22.70
N GLN A 74 -1.69 -16.88 23.29
CA GLN A 74 -3.16 -16.95 23.24
C GLN A 74 -3.83 -15.71 23.84
N THR A 75 -3.32 -15.18 24.94
CA THR A 75 -3.83 -13.95 25.58
C THR A 75 -3.77 -12.73 24.65
N THR A 76 -2.73 -12.64 23.82
CA THR A 76 -2.61 -11.57 22.82
C THR A 76 -3.57 -11.79 21.67
N ARG A 77 -3.72 -13.04 21.22
CA ARG A 77 -4.68 -13.42 20.18
C ARG A 77 -6.11 -13.08 20.59
N ASP A 78 -6.51 -13.44 21.81
CA ASP A 78 -7.85 -13.17 22.34
C ASP A 78 -8.12 -11.66 22.42
N PHE A 79 -7.19 -10.89 22.96
CA PHE A 79 -7.29 -9.42 23.00
C PHE A 79 -7.45 -8.81 21.60
N LEU A 80 -6.58 -9.15 20.67
CA LEU A 80 -6.61 -8.61 19.31
C LEU A 80 -7.91 -8.96 18.59
N MET A 81 -8.41 -10.19 18.77
CA MET A 81 -9.65 -10.69 18.18
C MET A 81 -10.88 -9.98 18.76
N GLU A 82 -10.95 -9.82 20.07
CA GLU A 82 -12.05 -9.12 20.75
C GLU A 82 -12.14 -7.67 20.26
N ARG A 83 -11.01 -6.96 20.26
CA ARG A 83 -10.95 -5.55 19.87
C ARG A 83 -11.22 -5.34 18.37
N SER A 84 -10.69 -6.20 17.49
CA SER A 84 -11.00 -6.13 16.06
C SER A 84 -12.47 -6.42 15.79
N THR A 85 -13.07 -7.37 16.51
CA THR A 85 -14.50 -7.68 16.39
C THR A 85 -15.37 -6.49 16.75
N LEU A 86 -15.04 -5.78 17.84
CA LEU A 86 -15.74 -4.55 18.24
C LEU A 86 -15.65 -3.49 17.14
N PHE A 87 -14.45 -3.21 16.63
CA PHE A 87 -14.23 -2.15 15.64
C PHE A 87 -14.95 -2.45 14.32
N VAL A 88 -14.85 -3.68 13.81
CA VAL A 88 -15.56 -4.09 12.58
C VAL A 88 -17.07 -4.03 12.78
N THR A 89 -17.60 -4.51 13.91
CA THR A 89 -19.04 -4.48 14.19
C THR A 89 -19.57 -3.04 14.22
N GLN A 90 -18.86 -2.13 14.87
CA GLN A 90 -19.22 -0.71 14.91
C GLN A 90 -19.13 -0.06 13.53
N ALA A 91 -18.10 -0.38 12.72
CA ALA A 91 -18.01 0.11 11.35
C ALA A 91 -19.21 -0.32 10.50
N LEU A 92 -19.61 -1.59 10.58
CA LEU A 92 -20.75 -2.14 9.84
C LEU A 92 -22.09 -1.51 10.25
N MET A 93 -22.26 -1.23 11.55
CA MET A 93 -23.45 -0.51 12.05
C MET A 93 -23.53 0.90 11.49
N HIS A 94 -22.42 1.63 11.47
CA HIS A 94 -22.39 3.02 10.96
C HIS A 94 -22.49 3.08 9.44
N SER A 95 -21.85 2.17 8.70
CA SER A 95 -21.93 2.13 7.23
C SER A 95 -23.33 1.80 6.71
N SER A 96 -24.16 1.13 7.53
CA SER A 96 -25.54 0.77 7.21
C SER A 96 -26.56 1.83 7.66
N GLY A 97 -26.12 2.90 8.33
CA GLY A 97 -26.98 3.99 8.83
C GLY A 97 -27.36 5.03 7.77
N PRO A 98 -28.23 6.01 8.10
CA PRO A 98 -28.67 7.05 7.16
C PRO A 98 -27.49 7.90 6.65
N LYS A 99 -27.32 7.97 5.33
CA LYS A 99 -26.21 8.67 4.67
C LYS A 99 -26.24 10.19 4.97
N LYS A 100 -25.10 10.77 5.35
CA LYS A 100 -24.91 12.23 5.35
C LYS A 100 -24.87 12.72 3.89
N GLN A 101 -25.66 13.74 3.57
CA GLN A 101 -25.90 14.23 2.19
C GLN A 101 -24.68 14.90 1.50
N SER A 102 -23.48 14.89 2.09
CA SER A 102 -22.37 15.76 1.66
C SER A 102 -21.42 15.17 0.62
N LYS A 103 -21.50 13.87 0.31
CA LYS A 103 -20.67 13.22 -0.71
C LYS A 103 -21.52 12.56 -1.79
N PRO A 104 -21.06 12.52 -3.06
CA PRO A 104 -21.77 11.81 -4.11
C PRO A 104 -21.98 10.35 -3.68
N PRO A 105 -23.21 9.81 -3.78
CA PRO A 105 -23.61 8.57 -3.10
C PRO A 105 -22.81 7.32 -3.48
N ASN A 106 -22.04 7.37 -4.57
CA ASN A 106 -21.25 6.25 -5.10
C ASN A 106 -19.78 6.27 -4.67
N GLU A 107 -19.20 7.41 -4.26
CA GLU A 107 -17.77 7.48 -3.90
C GLU A 107 -17.50 6.82 -2.55
N ASP A 108 -18.36 7.07 -1.57
CA ASP A 108 -18.27 6.43 -0.25
C ASP A 108 -18.49 4.91 -0.29
N GLU A 109 -19.19 4.39 -1.31
CA GLU A 109 -19.42 2.95 -1.43
C GLU A 109 -18.24 2.24 -2.12
N LEU A 110 -17.74 2.82 -3.21
CA LEU A 110 -16.79 2.18 -4.11
C LEU A 110 -15.33 2.30 -3.66
N SER A 111 -15.01 3.32 -2.87
CA SER A 111 -13.63 3.60 -2.47
C SER A 111 -13.06 2.52 -1.57
N LEU A 112 -11.94 1.90 -1.97
CA LEU A 112 -11.29 0.89 -1.14
C LEU A 112 -10.72 1.51 0.14
N LEU A 113 -9.93 2.57 0.01
CA LEU A 113 -9.22 3.15 1.15
C LEU A 113 -10.09 4.11 1.95
N LEU A 114 -11.07 4.72 1.30
CA LEU A 114 -11.88 5.82 1.85
C LEU A 114 -13.36 5.47 2.11
N GLY A 115 -13.80 4.24 1.79
CA GLY A 115 -15.22 3.89 1.77
C GLY A 115 -15.57 2.48 2.22
N ASN A 116 -16.82 2.08 1.96
CA ASN A 116 -17.44 0.85 2.42
C ASN A 116 -16.75 -0.40 1.87
N ALA A 117 -16.17 -0.34 0.67
CA ALA A 117 -15.41 -1.45 0.11
C ALA A 117 -14.29 -1.92 1.07
N GLY A 118 -13.58 -0.99 1.71
CA GLY A 118 -12.57 -1.31 2.73
C GLY A 118 -13.16 -1.92 4.00
N ILE A 119 -14.35 -1.47 4.41
CA ILE A 119 -15.09 -2.02 5.56
C ILE A 119 -15.51 -3.47 5.27
N TRP A 120 -16.16 -3.72 4.12
CA TRP A 120 -16.63 -5.06 3.76
C TRP A 120 -15.48 -6.04 3.55
N MET A 121 -14.38 -5.60 2.96
CA MET A 121 -13.17 -6.41 2.86
C MET A 121 -12.66 -6.82 4.25
N THR A 122 -12.52 -5.86 5.17
CA THR A 122 -12.04 -6.11 6.53
C THR A 122 -13.03 -6.99 7.33
N ALA A 123 -14.33 -6.83 7.10
CA ALA A 123 -15.36 -7.68 7.69
C ALA A 123 -15.26 -9.12 7.19
N ALA A 124 -15.07 -9.34 5.88
CA ALA A 124 -14.85 -10.66 5.32
C ALA A 124 -13.62 -11.34 5.92
N MET A 125 -12.51 -10.59 6.10
CA MET A 125 -11.30 -11.09 6.77
C MET A 125 -11.58 -11.50 8.23
N LEU A 126 -12.29 -10.68 9.01
CA LEU A 126 -12.66 -11.02 10.39
C LEU A 126 -13.54 -12.28 10.45
N PHE A 127 -14.56 -12.36 9.59
CA PHE A 127 -15.47 -13.51 9.59
C PHE A 127 -14.81 -14.79 9.08
N HIS A 128 -13.77 -14.67 8.26
CA HIS A 128 -12.88 -15.78 7.93
C HIS A 128 -12.12 -16.28 9.18
N GLU A 129 -11.45 -15.39 9.90
CA GLU A 129 -10.69 -15.74 11.12
C GLU A 129 -11.57 -16.37 12.21
N THR A 130 -12.78 -15.83 12.39
CA THR A 130 -13.76 -16.33 13.38
C THR A 130 -14.54 -17.56 12.88
N LYS A 131 -14.22 -18.08 11.69
CA LYS A 131 -14.88 -19.24 11.06
C LYS A 131 -16.39 -19.06 10.83
N ASN A 132 -16.87 -17.82 10.77
CA ASN A 132 -18.24 -17.51 10.40
C ASN A 132 -18.36 -17.36 8.88
N LEU A 133 -18.32 -18.50 8.18
CA LEU A 133 -18.24 -18.53 6.71
C LEU A 133 -19.45 -17.89 6.03
N GLY A 134 -20.65 -17.98 6.62
CA GLY A 134 -21.84 -17.32 6.08
C GLY A 134 -21.72 -15.79 6.04
N LYS A 135 -21.22 -15.17 7.12
CA LYS A 135 -20.95 -13.73 7.13
C LYS A 135 -19.75 -13.35 6.26
N ARG A 136 -18.71 -14.19 6.21
CA ARG A 136 -17.57 -14.00 5.30
C ARG A 136 -18.07 -13.88 3.86
N ASP A 137 -18.86 -14.85 3.41
CA ASP A 137 -19.36 -14.93 2.04
C ASP A 137 -20.33 -13.79 1.73
N GLN A 138 -21.16 -13.39 2.70
CA GLN A 138 -22.00 -12.20 2.58
C GLN A 138 -21.19 -10.93 2.24
N TYR A 139 -20.07 -10.69 2.93
CA TYR A 139 -19.26 -9.48 2.69
C TYR A 139 -18.34 -9.59 1.49
N ILE A 140 -17.90 -10.81 1.11
CA ILE A 140 -17.26 -11.05 -0.19
C ILE A 140 -18.25 -10.71 -1.32
N GLN A 141 -19.49 -11.17 -1.22
CA GLN A 141 -20.53 -10.88 -2.22
C GLN A 141 -20.90 -9.40 -2.26
N ALA A 142 -20.95 -8.73 -1.10
CA ALA A 142 -21.17 -7.28 -1.04
C ALA A 142 -20.06 -6.53 -1.78
N TYR A 143 -18.80 -6.88 -1.55
CA TYR A 143 -17.65 -6.32 -2.25
C TYR A 143 -17.72 -6.60 -3.76
N ALA A 144 -17.98 -7.85 -4.15
CA ALA A 144 -18.09 -8.26 -5.55
C ALA A 144 -19.22 -7.55 -6.30
N SER A 145 -20.30 -7.17 -5.61
CA SER A 145 -21.45 -6.47 -6.21
C SER A 145 -21.13 -5.06 -6.70
N LEU A 146 -19.98 -4.50 -6.31
CA LEU A 146 -19.49 -3.21 -6.80
C LEU A 146 -18.91 -3.29 -8.23
N ALA A 147 -18.53 -4.49 -8.69
CA ALA A 147 -17.84 -4.69 -9.98
C ALA A 147 -18.51 -4.02 -11.19
N PRO A 148 -19.85 -4.06 -11.37
CA PRO A 148 -20.51 -3.45 -12.53
C PRO A 148 -20.38 -1.93 -12.62
N GLN A 149 -19.96 -1.26 -11.54
CA GLN A 149 -19.78 0.19 -11.51
C GLN A 149 -18.44 0.62 -12.13
N PHE A 150 -17.44 -0.26 -12.24
CA PHE A 150 -16.08 0.08 -12.68
C PHE A 150 -15.92 0.09 -14.21
N LYS A 151 -16.71 0.92 -14.88
CA LYS A 151 -16.74 1.11 -16.34
C LYS A 151 -15.65 2.07 -16.85
N PRO A 152 -15.35 2.10 -18.17
CA PRO A 152 -14.27 2.93 -18.71
C PRO A 152 -14.47 4.43 -18.47
N GLU A 153 -15.72 4.90 -18.41
CA GLU A 153 -16.05 6.29 -18.16
C GLU A 153 -15.58 6.75 -16.79
N THR A 154 -15.28 8.04 -16.69
CA THR A 154 -14.92 8.68 -15.43
C THR A 154 -16.09 8.60 -14.43
N LEU A 155 -15.87 7.91 -13.31
CA LEU A 155 -16.91 7.71 -12.29
C LEU A 155 -17.12 8.94 -11.39
N TYR A 156 -16.05 9.72 -11.18
CA TYR A 156 -16.03 10.90 -10.32
C TYR A 156 -15.43 12.09 -11.03
N SER A 157 -15.91 13.30 -10.76
CA SER A 157 -15.37 14.53 -11.37
C SER A 157 -13.86 14.70 -11.22
N GLN A 158 -13.29 14.15 -10.15
CA GLN A 158 -11.88 14.21 -9.83
C GLN A 158 -11.04 13.11 -10.50
N GLY A 159 -11.62 12.10 -11.14
CA GLY A 159 -10.91 10.93 -11.67
C GLY A 159 -11.23 9.65 -10.89
N SER A 160 -11.10 8.48 -11.54
CA SER A 160 -11.68 7.23 -11.03
C SER A 160 -10.83 5.98 -11.23
N ASP A 161 -9.56 6.11 -11.61
CA ASP A 161 -8.69 4.95 -11.88
C ASP A 161 -7.66 4.69 -10.77
N GLU A 162 -7.36 5.69 -9.92
CA GLU A 162 -6.30 5.62 -8.91
C GLU A 162 -6.60 4.69 -7.71
N PHE A 163 -5.67 4.60 -6.75
CA PHE A 163 -5.67 3.54 -5.75
C PHE A 163 -6.63 3.77 -4.57
N PHE A 164 -6.94 5.02 -4.20
CA PHE A 164 -7.74 5.31 -3.01
C PHE A 164 -9.23 5.07 -3.22
N VAL A 165 -9.75 5.65 -4.30
CA VAL A 165 -11.17 5.70 -4.65
C VAL A 165 -11.47 5.02 -5.98
N GLY A 166 -10.45 4.80 -6.82
CA GLY A 166 -10.61 4.30 -8.16
C GLY A 166 -10.52 2.78 -8.34
N LYS A 167 -10.56 2.39 -9.62
CA LYS A 167 -10.53 1.00 -10.09
C LYS A 167 -9.29 0.23 -9.62
N ALA A 168 -8.13 0.89 -9.54
CA ALA A 168 -6.90 0.24 -9.08
C ALA A 168 -7.02 -0.23 -7.62
N GLY A 169 -7.65 0.57 -6.75
CA GLY A 169 -7.97 0.18 -5.39
C GLY A 169 -8.86 -1.04 -5.36
N PHE A 170 -9.95 -1.05 -6.14
CA PHE A 170 -10.86 -2.20 -6.19
C PHE A 170 -10.15 -3.51 -6.61
N LEU A 171 -9.29 -3.45 -7.63
CA LEU A 171 -8.48 -4.58 -8.05
C LEU A 171 -7.53 -5.07 -6.95
N ALA A 172 -6.91 -4.16 -6.19
CA ALA A 172 -6.06 -4.52 -5.06
C ALA A 172 -6.84 -5.21 -3.93
N GLY A 173 -8.07 -4.77 -3.66
CA GLY A 173 -8.92 -5.42 -2.65
C GLY A 173 -9.37 -6.83 -3.06
N ILE A 174 -9.59 -7.09 -4.35
CA ILE A 174 -9.82 -8.46 -4.85
C ILE A 174 -8.62 -9.35 -4.56
N ALA A 175 -7.40 -8.89 -4.88
CA ALA A 175 -6.17 -9.64 -4.62
C ALA A 175 -5.99 -9.89 -3.12
N GLN A 176 -6.24 -8.88 -2.28
CA GLN A 176 -6.17 -9.00 -0.82
C GLN A 176 -7.17 -10.04 -0.28
N LEU A 177 -8.42 -10.03 -0.74
CA LEU A 177 -9.43 -11.00 -0.32
C LEU A 177 -9.04 -12.42 -0.74
N ARG A 178 -8.64 -12.61 -2.01
CA ARG A 178 -8.17 -13.91 -2.52
C ARG A 178 -6.99 -14.43 -1.68
N ALA A 179 -6.00 -13.58 -1.40
CA ALA A 179 -4.82 -13.94 -0.62
C ALA A 179 -5.14 -14.24 0.86
N TYR A 180 -6.18 -13.62 1.41
CA TYR A 180 -6.53 -13.78 2.82
C TYR A 180 -7.46 -14.98 3.05
N THR A 181 -8.49 -15.16 2.21
CA THR A 181 -9.55 -16.14 2.45
C THR A 181 -9.42 -17.41 1.59
N GLY A 182 -8.60 -17.37 0.53
CA GLY A 182 -8.53 -18.42 -0.48
C GLY A 182 -9.74 -18.46 -1.44
N GLU A 183 -10.70 -17.57 -1.27
CA GLU A 183 -11.96 -17.60 -2.02
C GLU A 183 -11.89 -16.80 -3.31
N THR A 184 -12.68 -17.22 -4.30
CA THR A 184 -12.89 -16.45 -5.53
C THR A 184 -13.87 -15.31 -5.25
N VAL A 185 -13.41 -14.07 -5.39
CA VAL A 185 -14.27 -12.87 -5.26
C VAL A 185 -15.08 -12.60 -6.53
N LEU A 186 -14.41 -12.64 -7.69
CA LEU A 186 -14.97 -12.46 -9.03
C LEU A 186 -14.34 -13.47 -9.98
N SER A 187 -15.07 -13.81 -11.05
CA SER A 187 -14.50 -14.56 -12.17
C SER A 187 -13.47 -13.71 -12.91
N ASP A 188 -12.49 -14.37 -13.52
CA ASP A 188 -11.43 -13.67 -14.27
C ASP A 188 -11.99 -12.84 -15.43
N ALA A 189 -13.08 -13.27 -16.07
CA ALA A 189 -13.77 -12.48 -17.10
C ALA A 189 -14.24 -11.11 -16.57
N HIS A 190 -14.80 -11.05 -15.36
CA HIS A 190 -15.22 -9.78 -14.77
C HIS A 190 -14.01 -8.91 -14.37
N ILE A 191 -12.95 -9.53 -13.85
CA ILE A 191 -11.71 -8.81 -13.52
C ILE A 191 -11.11 -8.20 -14.78
N TYR A 192 -11.07 -8.95 -15.89
CA TYR A 192 -10.49 -8.50 -17.13
C TYR A 192 -11.28 -7.35 -17.75
N THR A 193 -12.61 -7.34 -17.61
CA THR A 193 -13.43 -6.18 -17.99
C THR A 193 -13.04 -4.91 -17.24
N ILE A 194 -12.71 -5.01 -15.95
CA ILE A 194 -12.24 -3.87 -15.15
C ILE A 194 -10.84 -3.43 -15.59
N CYS A 195 -9.94 -4.39 -15.87
CA CYS A 195 -8.62 -4.07 -16.42
C CYS A 195 -8.71 -3.39 -17.79
N ASP A 196 -9.56 -3.89 -18.70
CA ASP A 196 -9.81 -3.28 -20.01
C ASP A 196 -10.37 -1.85 -19.85
N SER A 197 -11.21 -1.63 -18.85
CA SER A 197 -11.73 -0.30 -18.48
C SER A 197 -10.63 0.68 -18.03
N ILE A 198 -9.63 0.22 -17.26
CA ILE A 198 -8.46 1.03 -16.87
C ILE A 198 -7.55 1.32 -18.08
N ILE A 199 -7.33 0.34 -18.96
CA ILE A 199 -6.52 0.51 -20.17
C ILE A 199 -7.18 1.54 -21.10
N GLN A 200 -8.48 1.39 -21.35
CA GLN A 200 -9.22 2.28 -22.24
C GLN A 200 -9.27 3.72 -21.70
N SER A 201 -9.54 3.92 -20.40
CA SER A 201 -9.53 5.26 -19.80
C SER A 201 -8.15 5.92 -19.92
N GLY A 202 -7.07 5.17 -19.64
CA GLY A 202 -5.70 5.65 -19.71
C GLY A 202 -5.23 6.02 -21.11
N GLN A 203 -5.57 5.21 -22.12
CA GLN A 203 -5.26 5.52 -23.51
C GLN A 203 -6.04 6.74 -24.01
N ASN A 204 -7.32 6.83 -23.69
CA ASN A 204 -8.16 7.95 -24.08
C ASN A 204 -7.65 9.26 -23.48
N TYR A 205 -7.32 9.25 -22.19
CA TYR A 205 -6.76 10.42 -21.51
C TYR A 205 -5.40 10.81 -22.10
N ALA A 206 -4.47 9.85 -22.24
CA ALA A 206 -3.15 10.09 -22.81
C ALA A 206 -3.24 10.70 -24.22
N LYS A 207 -4.11 10.16 -25.08
CA LYS A 207 -4.34 10.69 -26.43
C LYS A 207 -4.90 12.11 -26.40
N ASN A 208 -5.89 12.38 -25.55
CA ASN A 208 -6.55 13.68 -25.48
C ASN A 208 -5.63 14.78 -24.93
N GLN A 209 -4.71 14.44 -24.02
CA GLN A 209 -3.73 15.37 -23.46
C GLN A 209 -2.41 15.43 -24.25
N GLY A 210 -2.24 14.60 -25.28
CA GLY A 210 -0.97 14.47 -25.99
C GLY A 210 0.17 13.97 -25.09
N SER A 211 -0.14 13.11 -24.12
CA SER A 211 0.83 12.60 -23.16
C SER A 211 1.90 11.76 -23.86
N PRO A 212 3.20 11.91 -23.50
CA PRO A 212 4.27 11.04 -23.99
C PRO A 212 4.18 9.61 -23.42
N CYS A 213 3.46 9.43 -22.31
CA CYS A 213 3.20 8.12 -21.73
C CYS A 213 1.96 7.48 -22.39
N PRO A 214 2.00 6.21 -22.83
CA PRO A 214 0.87 5.62 -23.55
C PRO A 214 -0.37 5.36 -22.67
N LEU A 215 -0.19 5.25 -21.35
CA LEU A 215 -1.27 5.29 -20.37
C LEU A 215 -1.02 6.45 -19.41
N MET A 216 -1.97 7.37 -19.30
CA MET A 216 -1.89 8.47 -18.36
C MET A 216 -3.25 8.73 -17.74
N TYR A 217 -3.23 9.23 -16.50
CA TYR A 217 -4.42 9.44 -15.68
C TYR A 217 -4.25 10.73 -14.90
N ALA A 218 -5.37 11.34 -14.51
CA ALA A 218 -5.36 12.47 -13.60
C ALA A 218 -6.30 12.26 -12.42
N TYR A 219 -5.88 12.81 -11.29
CA TYR A 219 -6.69 12.94 -10.09
C TYR A 219 -6.72 14.40 -9.66
N TYR A 220 -7.91 14.99 -9.49
CA TYR A 220 -8.11 16.44 -9.32
C TYR A 220 -7.34 17.27 -10.35
N GLY A 221 -7.33 16.83 -11.61
CA GLY A 221 -6.63 17.49 -12.72
C GLY A 221 -5.11 17.37 -12.69
N THR A 222 -4.53 16.63 -11.75
CA THR A 222 -3.08 16.42 -11.65
C THR A 222 -2.70 15.02 -12.13
N GLU A 223 -1.73 14.94 -13.05
CA GLU A 223 -1.14 13.68 -13.53
C GLU A 223 -0.10 13.15 -12.53
N TYR A 224 -0.57 12.52 -11.45
CA TYR A 224 0.31 11.93 -10.44
C TYR A 224 1.06 10.71 -10.97
N LEU A 225 2.29 10.53 -10.51
CA LEU A 225 3.14 9.38 -10.87
C LEU A 225 3.27 8.35 -9.75
N GLY A 226 3.04 8.74 -8.49
CA GLY A 226 3.24 7.90 -7.31
C GLY A 226 2.19 6.79 -7.12
N ALA A 227 2.35 5.97 -6.07
CA ALA A 227 1.49 4.79 -5.84
C ALA A 227 0.09 5.14 -5.32
N GLY A 228 -0.07 6.28 -4.64
CA GLY A 228 -1.36 6.64 -4.04
C GLY A 228 -2.38 7.06 -5.08
N HIS A 229 -2.12 8.16 -5.79
CA HIS A 229 -3.08 8.77 -6.70
C HIS A 229 -2.67 8.67 -8.18
N GLY A 230 -1.62 7.91 -8.49
CA GLY A 230 -0.88 8.06 -9.73
C GLY A 230 -0.58 6.77 -10.48
N LEU A 231 0.18 6.97 -11.55
CA LEU A 231 0.50 5.93 -12.53
C LEU A 231 1.10 4.67 -11.90
N ALA A 232 2.01 4.79 -10.93
CA ALA A 232 2.62 3.60 -10.30
C ALA A 232 1.59 2.67 -9.65
N GLY A 233 0.60 3.21 -8.94
CA GLY A 233 -0.42 2.42 -8.26
C GLY A 233 -1.37 1.74 -9.24
N ILE A 234 -1.70 2.44 -10.34
CA ILE A 234 -2.57 1.92 -11.40
C ILE A 234 -1.89 0.79 -12.16
N LEU A 235 -0.62 0.98 -12.57
CA LEU A 235 0.14 -0.07 -13.26
C LEU A 235 0.37 -1.27 -12.35
N PHE A 236 0.65 -1.05 -11.06
CA PHE A 236 0.73 -2.14 -10.09
C PHE A 236 -0.56 -2.98 -10.05
N ALA A 237 -1.72 -2.32 -9.97
CA ALA A 237 -3.02 -3.01 -9.92
C ALA A 237 -3.31 -3.83 -11.18
N LEU A 238 -3.00 -3.31 -12.38
CA LEU A 238 -3.10 -4.07 -13.64
C LEU A 238 -2.23 -5.33 -13.63
N MET A 239 -1.04 -5.24 -13.04
CA MET A 239 -0.10 -6.35 -12.93
C MET A 239 -0.46 -7.37 -11.85
N LEU A 240 -1.45 -7.12 -10.99
CA LEU A 240 -1.90 -8.12 -10.01
C LEU A 240 -2.48 -9.37 -10.70
N PHE A 241 -3.02 -9.25 -11.92
CA PHE A 241 -3.69 -10.34 -12.63
C PHE A 241 -2.91 -10.77 -13.88
N PRO A 242 -1.86 -11.62 -13.75
CA PRO A 242 -1.00 -11.99 -14.88
C PRO A 242 -1.74 -12.65 -16.05
N GLY A 243 -2.82 -13.38 -15.76
CA GLY A 243 -3.67 -13.98 -16.79
C GLY A 243 -4.30 -12.94 -17.73
N TYR A 244 -4.59 -11.73 -17.24
CA TYR A 244 -5.10 -10.63 -18.05
C TYR A 244 -4.08 -10.22 -19.11
N LEU A 245 -2.86 -9.87 -18.66
CA LEU A 245 -1.79 -9.39 -19.54
C LEU A 245 -1.40 -10.44 -20.57
N LYS A 246 -1.28 -11.71 -20.15
CA LYS A 246 -1.00 -12.83 -21.05
C LYS A 246 -2.05 -13.00 -22.16
N GLN A 247 -3.32 -12.73 -21.86
CA GLN A 247 -4.41 -12.81 -22.83
C GLN A 247 -4.65 -11.51 -23.61
N ARG A 248 -3.96 -10.42 -23.26
CA ARG A 248 -4.06 -9.09 -23.86
C ARG A 248 -2.66 -8.51 -24.10
N PRO A 249 -1.88 -9.06 -25.05
CA PRO A 249 -0.50 -8.65 -25.29
C PRO A 249 -0.37 -7.16 -25.65
N GLN A 250 -1.39 -6.55 -26.27
CA GLN A 250 -1.41 -5.11 -26.51
C GLN A 250 -1.51 -4.31 -25.20
N SER A 251 -2.35 -4.73 -24.26
CA SER A 251 -2.43 -4.13 -22.92
C SER A 251 -1.13 -4.30 -22.15
N GLU A 252 -0.49 -5.47 -22.24
CA GLU A 252 0.81 -5.73 -21.64
C GLU A 252 1.89 -4.76 -22.15
N GLU A 253 1.96 -4.54 -23.46
CA GLU A 253 2.89 -3.60 -24.07
C GLU A 253 2.65 -2.15 -23.60
N LEU A 254 1.39 -1.73 -23.47
CA LEU A 254 1.04 -0.41 -22.94
C LEU A 254 1.51 -0.24 -21.48
N VAL A 255 1.34 -1.27 -20.65
CA VAL A 255 1.81 -1.26 -19.26
C VAL A 255 3.34 -1.17 -19.21
N ARG A 256 4.05 -2.00 -19.99
CA ARG A 256 5.52 -1.99 -20.07
C ARG A 256 6.07 -0.63 -20.51
N ARG A 257 5.51 -0.05 -21.56
CA ARG A 257 5.93 1.27 -22.05
C ARG A 257 5.63 2.39 -21.05
N SER A 258 4.57 2.25 -20.25
CA SER A 258 4.24 3.22 -19.19
C SER A 258 5.20 3.11 -18.00
N LEU A 259 5.65 1.90 -17.64
CA LEU A 259 6.73 1.70 -16.67
C LEU A 259 8.06 2.29 -17.19
N ALA A 260 8.37 2.06 -18.47
CA ALA A 260 9.56 2.64 -19.10
C ALA A 260 9.52 4.18 -19.07
N TYR A 261 8.34 4.79 -19.27
CA TYR A 261 8.17 6.23 -19.09
C TYR A 261 8.48 6.67 -17.65
N MET A 262 7.99 5.98 -16.62
CA MET A 262 8.32 6.29 -15.22
C MET A 262 9.83 6.25 -14.96
N ILE A 263 10.52 5.24 -15.50
CA ILE A 263 11.98 5.11 -15.40
C ILE A 263 12.67 6.28 -16.10
N GLN A 264 12.22 6.62 -17.32
CA GLN A 264 12.77 7.70 -18.14
C GLN A 264 12.66 9.07 -17.45
N VAL A 265 11.52 9.37 -16.81
CA VAL A 265 11.32 10.66 -16.14
C VAL A 265 11.92 10.71 -14.74
N THR A 266 12.45 9.60 -14.22
CA THR A 266 13.13 9.53 -12.93
C THR A 266 14.56 10.06 -13.05
N PRO A 267 14.90 11.20 -12.42
CA PRO A 267 16.23 11.77 -12.58
C PRO A 267 17.33 10.91 -11.96
N ALA A 268 18.37 10.62 -12.75
CA ALA A 268 19.47 9.76 -12.32
C ALA A 268 20.20 10.29 -11.06
N ASN A 269 20.27 11.61 -10.89
CA ASN A 269 20.95 12.23 -9.75
C ASN A 269 20.18 12.11 -8.42
N THR A 270 18.87 11.86 -8.46
CA THR A 270 18.05 11.72 -7.26
C THR A 270 17.55 10.30 -7.03
N GLY A 271 17.43 9.48 -8.09
CA GLY A 271 16.84 8.13 -8.02
C GLY A 271 15.35 8.10 -7.64
N ASN A 272 14.76 9.26 -7.34
CA ASN A 272 13.40 9.43 -6.86
C ASN A 272 12.44 9.84 -7.99
N LEU A 273 11.36 9.08 -8.16
CA LEU A 273 10.29 9.41 -9.09
C LEU A 273 9.64 10.77 -8.70
N PRO A 274 9.45 11.71 -9.64
CA PRO A 274 8.70 12.93 -9.37
C PRO A 274 7.26 12.63 -8.92
N SER A 275 6.62 13.54 -8.18
CA SER A 275 5.27 13.26 -7.66
C SER A 275 4.20 13.32 -8.77
N ALA A 276 4.39 14.19 -9.75
CA ALA A 276 3.50 14.41 -10.88
C ALA A 276 4.31 14.89 -12.11
N THR A 277 3.67 14.92 -13.29
CA THR A 277 4.33 15.27 -14.57
C THR A 277 4.77 16.74 -14.65
N ASP A 278 4.11 17.65 -13.94
CA ASP A 278 4.49 19.07 -13.85
C ASP A 278 5.90 19.28 -13.25
N GLU A 279 6.31 18.39 -12.34
CA GLU A 279 7.65 18.36 -11.75
C GLU A 279 8.74 17.80 -12.69
N VAL A 280 8.35 17.08 -13.76
CA VAL A 280 9.27 16.57 -14.78
C VAL A 280 9.79 17.73 -15.64
N SER A 281 8.91 18.68 -15.98
CA SER A 281 9.18 19.79 -16.90
C SER A 281 10.10 20.91 -16.37
N GLY A 282 10.73 20.71 -15.20
CA GLY A 282 11.70 21.64 -14.60
C GLY A 282 11.10 22.88 -13.94
N ARG A 283 9.91 23.35 -14.34
CA ARG A 283 9.26 24.55 -13.78
C ARG A 283 8.86 24.41 -12.31
N TYR A 284 8.45 23.20 -11.90
CA TYR A 284 7.99 22.92 -10.54
C TYR A 284 8.86 21.89 -9.82
N ARG A 285 10.06 21.61 -10.34
CA ARG A 285 10.92 20.56 -9.80
C ARG A 285 11.35 20.90 -8.36
N ARG A 286 11.10 19.98 -7.44
CA ARG A 286 11.52 20.12 -6.05
C ARG A 286 13.04 20.08 -5.92
N SER A 287 13.59 20.87 -4.99
CA SER A 287 14.98 20.73 -4.56
C SER A 287 15.18 19.39 -3.85
N ASP A 288 16.42 18.88 -3.81
CA ASP A 288 16.77 17.60 -3.18
C ASP A 288 16.25 17.49 -1.73
N SER A 289 16.41 18.55 -0.93
CA SER A 289 15.93 18.63 0.46
C SER A 289 14.40 18.62 0.62
N GLN A 290 13.65 18.84 -0.47
CA GLN A 290 12.19 18.89 -0.51
C GLN A 290 11.57 17.71 -1.26
N LEU A 291 12.36 16.76 -1.74
CA LEU A 291 11.84 15.56 -2.40
C LEU A 291 10.85 14.81 -1.50
N LEU A 292 9.83 14.23 -2.13
CA LEU A 292 8.90 13.32 -1.48
C LEU A 292 9.43 11.91 -1.75
N VAL A 293 9.89 11.24 -0.70
CA VAL A 293 10.36 9.84 -0.73
C VAL A 293 9.35 9.01 0.07
N HIS A 294 8.12 8.99 -0.44
CA HIS A 294 6.94 8.48 0.25
C HIS A 294 6.28 7.36 -0.55
N TRP A 295 5.48 6.52 0.10
CA TRP A 295 4.68 5.53 -0.63
C TRP A 295 3.72 6.24 -1.59
N CYS A 296 3.01 7.27 -1.13
CA CYS A 296 2.07 7.99 -1.99
C CYS A 296 2.75 8.71 -3.16
N HIS A 297 3.99 9.19 -2.97
CA HIS A 297 4.75 9.96 -3.97
C HIS A 297 6.26 9.71 -3.82
N GLY A 298 6.88 9.12 -4.85
CA GLY A 298 8.33 8.88 -4.90
C GLY A 298 8.73 7.41 -4.92
N ALA A 299 10.02 7.16 -4.67
CA ALA A 299 10.68 5.86 -4.77
C ALA A 299 10.03 4.77 -3.90
N THR A 300 9.60 5.13 -2.68
CA THR A 300 8.98 4.20 -1.72
C THR A 300 7.70 3.56 -2.26
N GLY A 301 6.95 4.25 -3.11
CA GLY A 301 5.78 3.69 -3.80
C GLY A 301 6.11 3.07 -5.15
N ALA A 302 6.97 3.73 -5.94
CA ALA A 302 7.33 3.30 -7.28
C ALA A 302 7.96 1.89 -7.30
N VAL A 303 8.75 1.57 -6.27
CA VAL A 303 9.38 0.25 -6.11
C VAL A 303 8.38 -0.90 -6.14
N LEU A 304 7.13 -0.70 -5.69
CA LEU A 304 6.11 -1.75 -5.68
C LEU A 304 5.72 -2.16 -7.10
N ALA A 305 5.59 -1.17 -8.01
CA ALA A 305 5.30 -1.42 -9.41
C ALA A 305 6.48 -2.12 -10.12
N TYR A 306 7.71 -1.64 -9.89
CA TYR A 306 8.91 -2.27 -10.46
C TYR A 306 9.13 -3.69 -9.93
N ALA A 307 8.92 -3.93 -8.64
CA ALA A 307 9.00 -5.25 -8.04
C ALA A 307 7.99 -6.20 -8.66
N ARG A 308 6.75 -5.75 -8.86
CA ARG A 308 5.72 -6.59 -9.49
C ARG A 308 6.07 -6.89 -10.94
N ALA A 309 6.55 -5.90 -11.68
CA ALA A 309 7.06 -6.07 -13.04
C ALA A 309 8.21 -7.09 -13.11
N TYR A 310 9.17 -7.03 -12.18
CA TYR A 310 10.25 -8.01 -12.07
C TYR A 310 9.72 -9.42 -11.78
N VAL A 311 8.78 -9.57 -10.84
CA VAL A 311 8.18 -10.87 -10.52
C VAL A 311 7.52 -11.49 -11.75
N LEU A 312 6.79 -10.69 -12.53
CA LEU A 312 6.09 -11.15 -13.72
C LEU A 312 7.00 -11.48 -14.90
N TRP A 313 7.94 -10.59 -15.20
CA TRP A 313 8.70 -10.66 -16.45
C TRP A 313 10.14 -11.11 -16.29
N LYS A 314 10.66 -11.15 -15.06
CA LYS A 314 12.06 -11.50 -14.73
C LYS A 314 13.10 -10.67 -15.50
N ASP A 315 12.72 -9.47 -15.93
CA ASP A 315 13.62 -8.53 -16.61
C ASP A 315 14.51 -7.82 -15.57
N PRO A 316 15.85 -7.97 -15.64
CA PRO A 316 16.80 -7.35 -14.70
C PRO A 316 16.67 -5.83 -14.59
N LEU A 317 16.15 -5.15 -15.62
CA LEU A 317 15.88 -3.71 -15.58
C LEU A 317 15.07 -3.34 -14.34
N TYR A 318 13.97 -4.05 -14.09
CA TYR A 318 13.07 -3.73 -12.99
C TYR A 318 13.69 -4.03 -11.63
N LEU A 319 14.51 -5.09 -11.51
CA LEU A 319 15.23 -5.36 -10.27
C LEU A 319 16.26 -4.26 -9.97
N ASN A 320 16.98 -3.78 -10.99
CA ASN A 320 17.92 -2.66 -10.84
C ASN A 320 17.20 -1.39 -10.40
N GLU A 321 16.01 -1.13 -10.93
CA GLU A 321 15.17 -0.02 -10.49
C GLU A 321 14.70 -0.17 -9.04
N CYS A 322 14.36 -1.39 -8.61
CA CYS A 322 14.07 -1.66 -7.20
C CYS A 322 15.26 -1.33 -6.29
N ARG A 323 16.49 -1.70 -6.69
CA ARG A 323 17.71 -1.37 -5.94
C ARG A 323 17.95 0.14 -5.87
N ARG A 324 17.77 0.86 -7.00
CA ARG A 324 17.87 2.32 -7.05
C ARG A 324 16.85 3.00 -6.12
N CYS A 325 15.62 2.50 -6.07
CA CYS A 325 14.63 2.97 -5.10
C CYS A 325 15.07 2.68 -3.65
N ALA A 326 15.60 1.48 -3.37
CA ALA A 326 16.09 1.14 -2.04
C ALA A 326 17.24 2.05 -1.59
N ASP A 327 18.19 2.39 -2.45
CA ASP A 327 19.29 3.31 -2.12
C ASP A 327 18.78 4.73 -1.87
N THR A 328 17.84 5.21 -2.69
CA THR A 328 17.16 6.50 -2.48
C THR A 328 16.49 6.55 -1.11
N VAL A 329 15.79 5.47 -0.74
CA VAL A 329 15.09 5.34 0.54
C VAL A 329 16.06 5.18 1.70
N TRP A 330 17.20 4.51 1.52
CA TRP A 330 18.24 4.43 2.54
C TRP A 330 18.81 5.80 2.89
N GLU A 331 19.03 6.64 1.90
CA GLU A 331 19.57 7.99 2.10
C GLU A 331 18.53 8.98 2.69
N ARG A 332 17.26 8.87 2.28
CA ARG A 332 16.24 9.92 2.50
C ARG A 332 14.92 9.43 3.12
N GLY A 333 14.81 8.16 3.51
CA GLY A 333 13.58 7.52 3.99
C GLY A 333 13.34 7.62 5.51
N LEU A 334 14.27 8.18 6.28
CA LEU A 334 14.02 8.53 7.68
C LEU A 334 13.22 9.83 7.74
N LEU A 335 11.92 9.76 7.48
CA LEU A 335 11.07 10.93 7.23
C LEU A 335 10.72 11.68 8.53
N LYS A 336 10.80 13.01 8.49
CA LYS A 336 10.35 13.89 9.59
C LYS A 336 8.83 13.96 9.73
N LYS A 337 8.09 13.33 8.82
CA LYS A 337 6.62 13.41 8.76
C LYS A 337 5.94 12.47 9.75
N GLY A 338 6.64 11.47 10.29
CA GLY A 338 6.14 10.60 11.34
C GLY A 338 6.37 9.11 11.06
N PRO A 339 5.73 8.22 11.83
CA PRO A 339 6.04 6.79 11.81
C PRO A 339 5.26 6.01 10.74
N GLY A 340 4.15 6.54 10.22
CA GLY A 340 3.21 5.80 9.37
C GLY A 340 3.76 5.24 8.05
N ILE A 341 2.89 4.55 7.30
CA ILE A 341 3.27 3.83 6.09
C ILE A 341 3.05 4.61 4.78
N CYS A 342 2.15 5.59 4.75
CA CYS A 342 1.89 6.37 3.54
C CYS A 342 3.07 7.29 3.19
N HIS A 343 3.67 7.89 4.21
CA HIS A 343 4.72 8.90 4.09
C HIS A 343 5.50 9.05 5.40
N GLY A 344 5.80 7.93 6.05
CA GLY A 344 6.60 7.87 7.28
C GLY A 344 7.69 6.80 7.22
N VAL A 345 8.39 6.64 8.35
CA VAL A 345 9.56 5.76 8.45
C VAL A 345 9.18 4.29 8.24
N ALA A 346 8.05 3.81 8.77
CA ALA A 346 7.63 2.42 8.60
C ALA A 346 7.37 2.07 7.12
N GLY A 347 6.73 2.98 6.38
CA GLY A 347 6.49 2.81 4.94
C GLY A 347 7.79 2.72 4.14
N SER A 348 8.78 3.50 4.54
CA SER A 348 10.13 3.43 3.96
C SER A 348 10.83 2.11 4.29
N GLY A 349 10.66 1.60 5.52
CA GLY A 349 11.20 0.30 5.94
C GLY A 349 10.68 -0.88 5.13
N TYR A 350 9.42 -0.83 4.67
CA TYR A 350 8.82 -1.86 3.81
C TYR A 350 9.57 -2.07 2.50
N VAL A 351 10.24 -1.05 1.97
CA VAL A 351 11.06 -1.15 0.74
C VAL A 351 12.17 -2.19 0.93
N PHE A 352 12.79 -2.20 2.09
CA PHE A 352 13.88 -3.14 2.36
C PHE A 352 13.37 -4.55 2.66
N LEU A 353 12.23 -4.69 3.34
CA LEU A 353 11.59 -6.00 3.49
C LEU A 353 11.22 -6.60 2.11
N LEU A 354 10.72 -5.77 1.20
CA LEU A 354 10.46 -6.18 -0.19
C LEU A 354 11.73 -6.62 -0.91
N LEU A 355 12.80 -5.82 -0.87
CA LEU A 355 14.06 -6.19 -1.53
C LEU A 355 14.67 -7.46 -0.93
N TYR A 356 14.58 -7.65 0.39
CA TYR A 356 14.99 -8.89 1.03
C TYR A 356 14.20 -10.10 0.51
N ARG A 357 12.86 -9.99 0.39
CA ARG A 357 12.04 -11.05 -0.22
C ARG A 357 12.43 -11.33 -1.67
N LEU A 358 12.77 -10.30 -2.45
CA LEU A 358 13.12 -10.44 -3.86
C LEU A 358 14.51 -11.02 -4.11
N THR A 359 15.45 -10.82 -3.20
CA THR A 359 16.89 -11.07 -3.45
C THR A 359 17.55 -12.03 -2.46
N GLY A 360 17.00 -12.16 -1.24
CA GLY A 360 17.65 -12.84 -0.12
C GLY A 360 18.87 -12.10 0.45
N GLU A 361 19.19 -10.91 -0.04
CA GLU A 361 20.37 -10.17 0.43
C GLU A 361 20.12 -9.55 1.80
N VAL A 362 20.89 -10.02 2.78
CA VAL A 362 20.72 -9.67 4.21
C VAL A 362 20.86 -8.18 4.48
N ILE A 363 21.60 -7.43 3.67
CA ILE A 363 21.71 -5.97 3.78
C ILE A 363 20.35 -5.29 3.88
N TYR A 364 19.36 -5.75 3.10
CA TYR A 364 18.03 -5.17 3.13
C TYR A 364 17.27 -5.51 4.41
N LEU A 365 17.44 -6.72 4.96
CA LEU A 365 16.88 -7.04 6.28
C LEU A 365 17.47 -6.15 7.39
N HIS A 366 18.77 -5.87 7.32
CA HIS A 366 19.43 -4.94 8.24
C HIS A 366 18.90 -3.52 8.10
N ARG A 367 18.79 -3.00 6.87
CA ARG A 367 18.22 -1.67 6.61
C ARG A 367 16.79 -1.55 7.14
N ALA A 368 15.95 -2.58 6.96
CA ALA A 368 14.61 -2.63 7.56
C ALA A 368 14.67 -2.53 9.09
N SER A 369 15.54 -3.33 9.73
CA SER A 369 15.70 -3.32 11.18
C SER A 369 16.22 -1.98 11.73
N ALA A 370 17.08 -1.27 10.98
CA ALA A 370 17.56 0.06 11.34
C ALA A 370 16.42 1.10 11.29
N PHE A 371 15.51 1.01 10.32
CA PHE A 371 14.35 1.90 10.23
C PHE A 371 13.35 1.62 11.37
N ALA A 372 13.19 0.35 11.76
CA ALA A 372 12.45 -0.06 12.95
C ALA A 372 13.07 0.47 14.25
N ASP A 373 14.39 0.45 14.35
CA ASP A 373 15.13 1.01 15.49
C ASP A 373 14.96 2.53 15.57
N PHE A 374 15.15 3.23 14.45
CA PHE A 374 15.13 4.69 14.38
C PHE A 374 13.87 5.32 14.97
N MET A 375 12.70 4.69 14.76
CA MET A 375 11.42 5.17 15.30
C MET A 375 11.36 5.20 16.84
N ASN A 376 12.34 4.62 17.54
CA ASN A 376 12.47 4.63 18.99
C ASN A 376 13.64 5.52 19.47
N SER A 377 14.36 6.18 18.57
CA SER A 377 15.47 7.06 18.89
C SER A 377 15.02 8.41 19.46
N GLU A 378 15.92 9.08 20.18
CA GLU A 378 15.70 10.47 20.65
C GLU A 378 15.51 11.45 19.48
N GLU A 379 16.25 11.24 18.38
CA GLU A 379 16.16 12.06 17.17
C GLU A 379 14.74 12.04 16.59
N PHE A 380 14.10 10.86 16.58
CA PHE A 380 12.76 10.69 16.04
C PHE A 380 11.67 11.39 16.85
N LYS A 381 11.92 11.73 18.13
CA LYS A 381 10.98 12.55 18.92
C LYS A 381 10.77 13.95 18.33
N LEU A 382 11.68 14.40 17.45
CA LEU A 382 11.56 15.65 16.69
C LEU A 382 10.67 15.52 15.44
N ALA A 383 10.19 14.31 15.12
CA ALA A 383 9.27 14.09 14.01
C ALA A 383 7.91 14.74 14.28
N ARG A 384 7.18 15.04 13.20
CA ARG A 384 5.81 15.55 13.30
C ARG A 384 4.88 14.46 13.81
N ARG A 385 3.91 14.88 14.63
CA ARG A 385 2.76 14.04 14.94
C ARG A 385 1.85 13.96 13.71
N PRO A 386 1.45 12.75 13.26
CA PRO A 386 0.49 12.60 12.16
C PRO A 386 -0.88 13.18 12.54
N ASP A 387 -1.66 13.58 11.53
CA ASP A 387 -3.02 14.08 11.72
C ASP A 387 -3.93 12.97 12.30
N SER A 388 -3.80 11.74 11.79
CA SER A 388 -4.45 10.55 12.33
C SER A 388 -3.43 9.58 12.97
N PRO A 389 -2.95 9.84 14.21
CA PRO A 389 -1.77 9.19 14.80
C PRO A 389 -1.92 7.70 15.10
N TYR A 390 -3.15 7.17 15.14
CA TYR A 390 -3.43 5.75 15.41
C TYR A 390 -3.89 4.98 14.18
N SER A 391 -3.98 5.65 13.02
CA SER A 391 -4.50 5.07 11.79
C SER A 391 -3.57 4.07 11.12
N LEU A 392 -4.09 3.33 10.15
CA LEU A 392 -3.31 2.40 9.33
C LEU A 392 -2.28 3.14 8.48
N TYR A 393 -2.68 4.15 7.71
CA TYR A 393 -1.76 4.74 6.73
C TYR A 393 -0.88 5.87 7.28
N GLU A 394 -1.32 6.61 8.29
CA GLU A 394 -0.54 7.74 8.83
C GLU A 394 0.10 7.43 10.19
N GLY A 395 -0.45 6.45 10.91
CA GLY A 395 -0.20 6.28 12.34
C GLY A 395 0.41 4.94 12.76
N LEU A 396 0.20 4.64 14.04
CA LEU A 396 0.77 3.48 14.72
C LEU A 396 0.22 2.14 14.22
N ALA A 397 -0.99 2.06 13.66
CA ALA A 397 -1.50 0.78 13.16
C ALA A 397 -0.70 0.29 11.93
N GLY A 398 -0.31 1.17 11.01
CA GLY A 398 0.61 0.79 9.93
C GLY A 398 2.03 0.51 10.41
N THR A 399 2.46 1.23 11.45
CA THR A 399 3.75 0.96 12.11
C THR A 399 3.75 -0.44 12.72
N ALA A 400 2.63 -0.88 13.30
CA ALA A 400 2.45 -2.23 13.79
C ALA A 400 2.58 -3.27 12.67
N CYS A 401 1.94 -3.04 11.51
CA CYS A 401 2.10 -3.93 10.35
C CYS A 401 3.57 -4.10 9.96
N PHE A 402 4.33 -2.99 9.88
CA PHE A 402 5.74 -3.04 9.55
C PHE A 402 6.55 -3.87 10.56
N TYR A 403 6.32 -3.67 11.87
CA TYR A 403 6.97 -4.47 12.90
C TYR A 403 6.57 -5.97 12.85
N ALA A 404 5.29 -6.27 12.63
CA ALA A 404 4.79 -7.64 12.46
C ALA A 404 5.44 -8.35 11.26
N ASP A 405 5.71 -7.59 10.20
CA ASP A 405 6.33 -8.09 9.00
C ASP A 405 7.85 -8.18 9.13
N LEU A 406 8.49 -7.32 9.93
CA LEU A 406 9.90 -7.50 10.31
C LEU A 406 10.11 -8.76 11.16
N PHE A 407 9.13 -9.14 11.99
CA PHE A 407 9.13 -10.43 12.70
C PHE A 407 9.06 -11.63 11.74
N SER A 408 8.43 -11.49 10.58
CA SER A 408 8.27 -12.57 9.59
C SER A 408 8.56 -12.09 8.16
N PRO A 409 9.83 -11.77 7.86
CA PRO A 409 10.20 -10.97 6.68
C PRO A 409 9.91 -11.66 5.35
N LEU A 410 9.88 -13.00 5.29
CA LEU A 410 9.56 -13.74 4.06
C LEU A 410 8.10 -13.58 3.61
N THR A 411 7.22 -13.20 4.54
CA THR A 411 5.79 -12.95 4.29
C THR A 411 5.44 -11.46 4.29
N ALA A 412 6.44 -10.58 4.41
CA ALA A 412 6.24 -9.14 4.58
C ALA A 412 5.59 -8.49 3.36
N ALA A 413 4.48 -7.79 3.55
CA ALA A 413 3.73 -7.18 2.46
C ALA A 413 3.27 -5.78 2.86
N PHE A 414 3.58 -4.78 2.02
CA PHE A 414 2.99 -3.45 2.22
C PHE A 414 1.45 -3.60 2.18
N PRO A 415 0.70 -3.02 3.12
CA PRO A 415 -0.76 -3.18 3.17
C PRO A 415 -1.43 -2.92 1.81
N LEU A 416 -2.16 -3.94 1.31
CA LEU A 416 -2.85 -3.94 0.01
C LEU A 416 -1.95 -3.90 -1.24
N MET A 417 -0.63 -3.92 -1.11
CA MET A 417 0.31 -3.90 -2.23
C MET A 417 1.44 -4.90 -2.02
N ASP A 418 1.14 -6.20 -2.22
CA ASP A 418 2.15 -7.26 -2.26
C ASP A 418 2.54 -7.62 -3.71
N PRO A 419 3.76 -7.27 -4.18
CA PRO A 419 4.24 -7.67 -5.50
C PRO A 419 4.34 -9.19 -5.70
N LEU A 420 4.41 -9.96 -4.60
CA LEU A 420 4.57 -11.42 -4.57
C LEU A 420 3.30 -12.14 -4.08
N TRP A 421 2.12 -11.50 -4.13
CA TRP A 421 0.88 -12.04 -3.54
C TRP A 421 0.46 -13.42 -4.11
N ASP A 422 0.86 -13.73 -5.34
CA ASP A 422 0.60 -14.97 -6.06
C ASP A 422 1.82 -15.92 -6.12
N GLN A 423 2.85 -15.65 -5.31
CA GLN A 423 4.09 -16.43 -5.22
C GLN A 423 4.20 -17.12 -3.86
N PRO A 424 4.93 -18.25 -3.76
CA PRO A 424 5.21 -18.88 -2.48
C PRO A 424 6.09 -17.98 -1.58
N ALA A 425 5.91 -18.07 -0.27
CA ALA A 425 6.71 -17.35 0.72
C ALA A 425 8.06 -18.03 0.98
N THR A 426 8.91 -18.08 -0.04
CA THR A 426 10.26 -18.66 0.01
C THR A 426 11.28 -17.68 -0.52
N LEU A 427 12.52 -17.74 0.00
CA LEU A 427 13.62 -17.00 -0.61
C LEU A 427 13.84 -17.46 -2.05
N PRO A 428 14.25 -16.57 -2.96
CA PRO A 428 14.67 -16.98 -4.30
C PRO A 428 15.84 -17.94 -4.18
N VAL A 429 15.85 -18.96 -5.03
CA VAL A 429 17.07 -19.75 -5.27
C VAL A 429 17.98 -18.86 -6.12
N VAL A 430 19.05 -18.37 -5.51
CA VAL A 430 20.05 -17.49 -6.13
C VAL A 430 20.99 -18.30 -7.01
#